data_AF-X6MDF9-F1
#
_entry.id   AF-X6MDF9-F1
#
_cell.length_a   1.000
_cell.length_b   1.000
_cell.length_c   1.000
_cell.angle_alpha   90.00
_cell.angle_beta   90.00
_cell.angle_gamma   90.00
#
_symmetry.space_group_name_H-M   'P 1'
#
loop_
_entity.id
_entity.type
_entity.pdbx_description
1 polymer ?
#
loop_
_entity_poly.entity_id
_entity_poly.type
_entity_poly.pdbx_seq_one_letter_code
_entity_poly.pdbx_strand_id
1 'polypeptide(L)'
;GSNDKSVRLWDIRSNQQIQVFNGHTSDVYTVEYSPFVIKNSIGNSNVICSGSRDNTIRFWDIRSNKNELYVIKGDNEKDDGIICLKFVSLEKEVKNNCCCVSLFYGSNKGPIHVWV
;
A
#
# COMPACT_ATOMS: atom_id res chain seq x y z
N GLY A 1 0.50 10.73 -4.76
CA GLY A 1 -0.96 10.66 -4.66
C GLY A 1 -1.64 11.13 -5.95
N SER A 2 -2.94 10.90 -6.07
CA SER A 2 -3.78 11.34 -7.20
C SER A 2 -5.18 11.74 -6.73
N ASN A 3 -5.73 12.82 -7.29
CA ASN A 3 -7.11 13.25 -7.05
C ASN A 3 -8.12 12.52 -7.94
N ASP A 4 -7.66 11.79 -8.95
CA ASP A 4 -8.53 10.96 -9.82
C ASP A 4 -8.89 9.61 -9.17
N LYS A 5 -8.47 9.40 -7.91
CA LYS A 5 -8.74 8.20 -7.11
C LYS A 5 -8.04 6.93 -7.62
N SER A 6 -7.16 7.05 -8.62
CA SER A 6 -6.41 5.94 -9.18
C SER A 6 -4.96 5.91 -8.68
N VAL A 7 -4.38 4.72 -8.67
CA VAL A 7 -2.92 4.53 -8.58
C VAL A 7 -2.44 4.06 -9.94
N ARG A 8 -1.33 4.61 -10.43
CA ARG A 8 -0.82 4.31 -11.77
C ARG A 8 0.62 3.86 -11.70
N LEU A 9 0.94 2.79 -12.42
CA LEU A 9 2.30 2.31 -12.58
C LEU A 9 2.82 2.70 -13.97
N TRP A 10 4.01 3.27 -14.01
CA TRP A 10 4.67 3.74 -15.22
C TRP A 10 6.01 3.05 -15.40
N ASP A 11 6.32 2.67 -16.64
CA ASP A 11 7.65 2.25 -17.02
C ASP A 11 8.46 3.50 -17.41
N ILE A 12 9.50 3.78 -16.64
CA ILE A 12 10.40 4.92 -16.88
C ILE A 12 11.25 4.76 -18.15
N ARG A 13 11.44 3.54 -18.65
CA ARG A 13 12.29 3.28 -19.84
C ARG A 13 11.51 3.49 -21.12
N SER A 14 10.26 3.03 -21.16
CA SER A 14 9.37 3.20 -22.31
C SER A 14 8.50 4.46 -22.23
N ASN A 15 8.48 5.15 -21.09
CA ASN A 15 7.58 6.28 -20.79
C ASN A 15 6.10 5.92 -20.99
N GLN A 16 5.75 4.65 -20.78
CA GLN A 16 4.38 4.17 -20.93
C GLN A 16 3.75 3.83 -19.59
N GLN A 17 2.45 4.09 -19.48
CA GLN A 17 1.65 3.61 -18.38
C GLN A 17 1.44 2.11 -18.53
N ILE A 18 1.90 1.34 -17.55
CA ILE A 18 1.80 -0.13 -17.53
C ILE A 18 0.45 -0.56 -16.99
N GLN A 19 0.00 0.07 -15.90
CA GLN A 19 -1.19 -0.37 -15.18
C GLN A 19 -1.90 0.79 -14.47
N VAL A 20 -3.21 0.67 -14.34
CA VAL A 20 -4.06 1.54 -13.52
C VAL A 20 -4.80 0.69 -12.51
N PHE A 21 -4.67 1.07 -11.25
CA PHE A 21 -5.37 0.46 -10.12
C PHE A 21 -6.52 1.37 -9.72
N ASN A 22 -7.73 0.86 -9.91
CA ASN A 22 -8.97 1.51 -9.51
C ASN A 22 -9.54 0.79 -8.29
N GLY A 23 -10.05 1.55 -7.32
CA GLY A 23 -10.73 0.99 -6.15
C GLY A 23 -10.93 2.01 -5.04
N HIS A 24 -9.98 2.95 -4.88
CA HIS A 24 -10.19 4.07 -3.97
C HIS A 24 -11.40 4.91 -4.38
N THR A 25 -12.14 5.37 -3.37
CA THR A 25 -13.37 6.16 -3.59
C THR A 25 -13.16 7.66 -3.41
N SER A 26 -11.97 8.05 -2.97
CA SER A 26 -11.52 9.42 -2.73
C SER A 26 -10.04 9.58 -3.09
N ASP A 27 -9.50 10.79 -2.90
CA ASP A 27 -8.12 11.14 -3.26
C ASP A 27 -7.11 10.16 -2.65
N VAL A 28 -6.13 9.72 -3.44
CA VAL A 28 -5.01 8.92 -2.97
C VAL A 28 -3.91 9.88 -2.53
N TYR A 29 -3.46 9.79 -1.28
CA TYR A 29 -2.39 10.67 -0.78
C TYR A 29 -1.02 10.03 -0.88
N THR A 30 -0.92 8.74 -0.62
CA THR A 30 0.36 8.06 -0.43
C THR A 30 0.40 6.71 -1.16
N VAL A 31 1.60 6.29 -1.54
CA VAL A 31 1.90 4.99 -2.14
C VAL A 31 3.28 4.54 -1.67
N GLU A 32 3.43 3.27 -1.33
CA GLU A 32 4.71 2.69 -0.92
C GLU A 32 4.87 1.27 -1.49
N TYR A 33 6.12 0.88 -1.77
CA TYR A 33 6.43 -0.51 -2.05
C TYR A 33 6.39 -1.32 -0.77
N SER A 34 5.64 -2.41 -0.80
CA SER A 34 5.66 -3.39 0.27
C SER A 34 6.92 -4.25 0.16
N PRO A 35 7.54 -4.64 1.29
CA PRO A 35 8.60 -5.64 1.30
C PRO A 35 8.08 -7.05 1.02
N PHE A 36 6.76 -7.25 0.95
CA PHE A 36 6.16 -8.55 0.66
C PHE A 36 6.25 -8.89 -0.83
N VAL A 37 6.70 -10.12 -1.09
CA VAL A 37 6.67 -10.74 -2.42
C VAL A 37 5.67 -11.88 -2.38
N ILE A 38 4.67 -11.84 -3.25
CA ILE A 38 3.67 -12.90 -3.37
C ILE A 38 4.01 -13.83 -4.53
N LYS A 39 3.70 -15.12 -4.38
CA LYS A 39 3.83 -16.11 -5.44
C LYS A 39 2.48 -16.27 -6.13
N ASN A 40 2.43 -15.91 -7.41
CA ASN A 40 1.24 -16.06 -8.23
C ASN A 40 1.51 -17.04 -9.39
N SER A 41 0.48 -17.29 -10.21
CA SER A 41 0.57 -18.15 -11.39
C SER A 41 1.62 -17.71 -12.42
N ILE A 42 2.05 -16.44 -12.37
CA ILE A 42 3.05 -15.83 -13.28
C ILE A 42 4.44 -15.76 -12.62
N GLY A 43 4.57 -16.22 -11.37
CA GLY A 43 5.82 -16.19 -10.59
C GLY A 43 5.76 -15.24 -9.39
N ASN A 44 6.93 -14.78 -8.94
CA ASN A 44 7.03 -13.80 -7.84
C ASN A 44 6.54 -12.43 -8.31
N SER A 45 5.65 -11.80 -7.55
CA SER A 45 5.14 -10.45 -7.80
C SER A 45 5.40 -9.54 -6.59
N ASN A 46 5.73 -8.30 -6.88
CA ASN A 46 5.86 -7.27 -5.86
C ASN A 46 4.47 -6.73 -5.52
N VAL A 47 4.33 -6.26 -4.28
CA VAL A 47 3.11 -5.62 -3.82
C VAL A 47 3.39 -4.14 -3.58
N ILE A 48 2.48 -3.28 -4.02
CA ILE A 48 2.46 -1.87 -3.61
C ILE A 48 1.26 -1.65 -2.69
N CYS A 49 1.37 -0.70 -1.77
CA CYS A 49 0.23 -0.25 -0.98
C CYS A 49 -0.04 1.23 -1.23
N SER A 50 -1.29 1.65 -1.08
CA SER A 50 -1.70 3.06 -1.19
C SER A 50 -2.68 3.44 -0.10
N GLY A 51 -2.57 4.68 0.36
CA GLY A 51 -3.43 5.27 1.38
C GLY A 51 -4.24 6.43 0.79
N SER A 52 -5.51 6.52 1.17
CA SER A 52 -6.46 7.49 0.62
C SER A 52 -7.27 8.20 1.69
N ARG A 53 -7.85 9.34 1.29
CA ARG A 53 -8.90 10.04 2.02
C ARG A 53 -10.14 9.19 2.28
N ASP A 54 -10.33 8.09 1.56
CA ASP A 54 -11.45 7.16 1.81
C ASP A 54 -11.28 6.28 3.05
N ASN A 55 -10.33 6.60 3.93
CA ASN A 55 -9.98 5.83 5.13
C ASN A 55 -9.52 4.41 4.83
N THR A 56 -9.03 4.12 3.62
CA THR A 56 -8.49 2.79 3.29
C THR A 56 -7.02 2.80 2.93
N ILE A 57 -6.36 1.71 3.32
CA ILE A 57 -5.07 1.30 2.76
C ILE A 57 -5.33 0.09 1.88
N ARG A 58 -4.97 0.18 0.60
CA ARG A 58 -5.18 -0.89 -0.38
C ARG A 58 -3.86 -1.46 -0.84
N PHE A 59 -3.82 -2.78 -1.01
CA PHE A 59 -2.66 -3.51 -1.50
C PHE A 59 -2.92 -3.99 -2.92
N TRP A 60 -1.95 -3.78 -3.79
CA TRP A 60 -2.06 -4.05 -5.21
C TRP A 60 -0.93 -4.93 -5.69
N ASP A 61 -1.28 -5.86 -6.57
CA ASP A 61 -0.34 -6.73 -7.25
C ASP A 61 0.09 -6.10 -8.58
N ILE A 62 1.39 -5.91 -8.79
CA ILE A 62 1.89 -5.25 -10.01
C ILE A 62 2.03 -6.19 -11.22
N ARG A 63 1.89 -7.52 -11.05
CA ARG A 63 2.03 -8.50 -12.16
C ARG A 63 0.77 -9.29 -12.43
N SER A 64 -0.20 -9.26 -11.52
CA SER A 64 -1.47 -9.96 -11.71
C SER A 64 -2.52 -9.04 -12.32
N ASN A 65 -3.39 -9.62 -13.14
CA ASN A 65 -4.62 -8.97 -13.59
C ASN A 65 -5.65 -8.79 -12.45
N LYS A 66 -5.43 -9.43 -11.28
CA LYS A 66 -6.16 -9.07 -10.06
C LYS A 66 -5.51 -7.82 -9.47
N ASN A 67 -6.16 -6.70 -9.68
CA ASN A 67 -5.65 -5.39 -9.29
C ASN A 67 -5.53 -5.27 -7.76
N GLU A 68 -6.58 -5.63 -7.02
CA GLU A 68 -6.62 -5.50 -5.55
C GLU A 68 -6.42 -6.84 -4.84
N LEU A 69 -5.51 -6.86 -3.87
CA LEU A 69 -5.18 -8.02 -3.05
C LEU A 69 -5.86 -7.98 -1.68
N TYR A 70 -5.78 -6.82 -1.02
CA TYR A 70 -6.23 -6.66 0.36
C TYR A 70 -6.55 -5.20 0.66
N VAL A 71 -7.47 -4.99 1.60
CA VAL A 71 -7.89 -3.65 2.04
C VAL A 71 -7.92 -3.60 3.56
N ILE A 72 -7.19 -2.65 4.13
CA ILE A 72 -7.31 -2.24 5.53
C ILE A 72 -8.25 -1.04 5.57
N LYS A 73 -9.27 -1.10 6.41
CA LYS A 73 -10.16 0.03 6.69
C LYS A 73 -9.74 0.66 8.01
N GLY A 74 -9.42 1.95 7.98
CA GLY A 74 -9.26 2.78 9.17
C GLY A 74 -10.59 2.98 9.90
N ASP A 75 -10.53 3.52 11.11
CA ASP A 75 -11.72 3.77 11.93
C ASP A 75 -12.36 5.09 11.49
N ASN A 76 -13.52 5.05 10.83
CA ASN A 76 -14.18 6.26 10.32
C ASN A 76 -14.56 7.28 11.40
N GLU A 77 -14.67 6.88 12.67
CA GLU A 77 -14.94 7.81 13.76
C GLU A 77 -13.64 8.50 14.24
N LYS A 78 -12.54 7.74 14.26
CA LYS A 78 -11.24 8.21 14.78
C LYS A 78 -10.30 8.75 13.70
N ASP A 79 -10.54 8.44 12.43
CA ASP A 79 -9.68 8.76 11.31
C ASP A 79 -10.36 9.65 10.25
N ASP A 80 -9.57 10.45 9.56
CA ASP A 80 -10.02 11.34 8.48
C ASP A 80 -9.06 11.31 7.28
N GLY A 81 -8.86 10.12 6.74
CA GLY A 81 -8.02 9.83 5.62
C GLY A 81 -6.63 9.37 6.03
N ILE A 82 -6.07 8.47 5.23
CA ILE A 82 -4.69 8.00 5.38
C ILE A 82 -3.78 8.97 4.63
N ILE A 83 -2.97 9.72 5.38
CA ILE A 83 -2.11 10.77 4.82
C ILE A 83 -0.69 10.29 4.52
N CYS A 84 -0.19 9.30 5.27
CA CYS A 84 1.16 8.75 5.09
C CYS A 84 1.21 7.27 5.45
N LEU A 85 2.18 6.57 4.84
CA LEU A 85 2.46 5.15 5.04
C LEU A 85 3.96 4.96 5.19
N LYS A 86 4.36 4.06 6.09
CA LYS A 86 5.75 3.63 6.21
C LYS A 86 5.84 2.17 6.64
N PHE A 87 6.47 1.33 5.82
CA PHE A 87 6.97 0.04 6.27
C PHE A 87 8.26 0.20 7.08
N VAL A 88 8.31 -0.48 8.22
CA VAL A 88 9.48 -0.56 9.08
C VAL A 88 9.75 -2.03 9.38
N SER A 89 10.94 -2.49 9.01
CA SER A 89 11.44 -3.80 9.42
C SER A 89 12.17 -3.65 10.75
N LEU A 90 11.71 -4.37 11.77
CA LEU A 90 12.46 -4.47 13.02
C LEU A 90 13.41 -5.67 12.91
N GLU A 91 14.70 -5.42 12.72
CA GLU A 91 15.70 -6.47 12.83
C GLU A 91 15.81 -6.86 14.30
N LYS A 92 15.32 -8.04 14.68
CA LYS A 92 15.63 -8.64 15.97
C LYS A 92 16.93 -9.45 15.80
N GLU A 93 17.91 -9.22 16.68
CA GLU A 93 19.19 -9.96 16.71
C GLU A 93 19.07 -11.45 17.13
N VAL A 94 18.02 -12.16 16.72
CA VAL A 94 17.85 -13.57 17.10
C VAL A 94 17.54 -14.42 15.88
N LYS A 95 18.61 -14.95 15.27
CA LYS A 95 18.80 -16.26 14.59
C LYS A 95 17.62 -16.98 13.90
N ASN A 96 16.55 -16.30 13.53
CA ASN A 96 15.45 -16.83 12.75
C ASN A 96 15.01 -15.76 11.76
N ASN A 97 15.02 -16.14 10.50
CA ASN A 97 14.90 -15.31 9.29
C ASN A 97 13.51 -14.68 9.07
N CYS A 98 12.78 -14.39 10.16
CA CYS A 98 11.44 -13.82 10.12
C CYS A 98 11.54 -12.33 10.47
N CYS A 99 11.74 -11.49 9.45
CA CYS A 99 11.63 -10.05 9.61
C CYS A 99 10.19 -9.72 10.02
N CYS A 100 9.98 -9.21 11.24
CA CYS A 100 8.69 -8.61 11.58
C CYS A 100 8.64 -7.24 10.90
N VAL A 101 7.87 -7.17 9.82
CA VAL A 101 7.57 -5.92 9.11
C VAL A 101 6.29 -5.35 9.70
N SER A 102 6.37 -4.14 10.24
CA SER A 102 5.19 -3.38 10.66
C SER A 102 4.91 -2.25 9.68
N LEU A 103 3.63 -1.97 9.46
CA LEU A 103 3.14 -0.84 8.67
C LEU A 103 2.64 0.25 9.61
N PHE A 104 3.28 1.41 9.55
CA PHE A 104 2.87 2.61 10.24
C PHE A 104 2.05 3.47 9.28
N TYR A 105 0.95 4.04 9.75
CA TYR A 105 0.14 4.94 8.95
C TYR A 105 -0.36 6.12 9.77
N GLY A 106 -0.32 7.30 9.17
CA GLY A 106 -0.81 8.53 9.77
C GLY A 106 -2.22 8.85 9.29
N SER A 107 -3.04 9.35 10.20
CA SER A 107 -4.38 9.85 9.94
C SER A 107 -4.43 11.37 10.09
N ASN A 108 -5.29 12.04 9.31
CA ASN A 108 -5.44 13.50 9.37
C ASN A 108 -5.90 14.00 10.76
N LYS A 109 -6.55 13.15 11.58
CA LYS A 109 -6.93 13.50 12.95
C LYS A 109 -5.77 13.49 13.95
N GLY A 110 -4.56 13.12 13.53
CA GLY A 110 -3.33 13.23 14.34
C GLY A 110 -2.71 11.92 14.83
N PRO A 111 -3.45 10.83 15.14
CA PRO A 111 -2.83 9.57 15.54
C PRO A 111 -2.00 8.93 14.42
N ILE A 112 -0.88 8.32 14.84
CA ILE A 112 -0.16 7.34 14.04
C ILE A 112 -0.59 5.96 14.54
N HIS A 113 -1.03 5.13 13.61
CA HIS A 113 -1.45 3.76 13.87
C HIS A 113 -0.37 2.79 13.41
N VAL A 114 -0.34 1.62 14.06
CA VAL A 114 0.59 0.54 13.75
C VAL A 114 -0.21 -0.71 13.40
N TRP A 115 0.11 -1.29 12.26
CA TRP A 115 -0.37 -2.58 11.82
C TRP A 115 0.82 -3.56 11.80
N VAL A 116 0.66 -4.72 12.44
CA VAL A 116 1.71 -5.74 12.64
C VAL A 116 1.26 -7.06 12.04
#